data_AF-A0A7X6IW57-F1
#
_entry.id   AF-A0A7X6IW57-F1
#
_cell.length_a   1.000
_cell.length_b   1.000
_cell.length_c   1.000
_cell.angle_alpha   90.00
_cell.angle_beta   90.00
_cell.angle_gamma   90.00
#
_symmetry.space_group_name_H-M   'P 1'
#
loop_
_entity.id
_entity.type
_entity.pdbx_description
1 polymer ?
#
loop_
_entity_poly.entity_id
_entity_poly.type
_entity_poly.pdbx_seq_one_letter_code
_entity_poly.pdbx_strand_id
1 'polypeptide(L)'
;MTDPYDILGVDRDADEAQLKAAYRRLAKVAHPDSGGDSQAFDHLQKAYALLLDPVRRKVYDDTGYDVEFADAAELQALVIIEKLVTDAVLDERAPGSFDPVAVMQDSLSEELRKARFSKSELERHASRVGLHLERLEKQSGRDVLAHMFRARIEAIGKAVAETEAKIKATERAADMLSGYVYDIDPSLLPEASVTNLEWIEPSRNRSTG
;
A
#
# COMPACT_ATOMS: atom_id res chain seq x y z
N MET A 1 -10.37 -8.03 -5.78
CA MET A 1 -11.47 -7.05 -5.97
C MET A 1 -12.33 -7.59 -7.10
N THR A 2 -13.62 -7.82 -6.85
CA THR A 2 -14.53 -8.31 -7.88
C THR A 2 -15.05 -7.12 -8.67
N ASP A 3 -14.98 -7.19 -10.00
CA ASP A 3 -15.42 -6.12 -10.89
C ASP A 3 -16.95 -5.87 -10.71
N PRO A 4 -17.42 -4.62 -10.57
CA PRO A 4 -18.85 -4.30 -10.45
C PRO A 4 -19.68 -4.75 -11.66
N TYR A 5 -19.09 -4.82 -12.85
CA TYR A 5 -19.73 -5.36 -14.05
C TYR A 5 -19.95 -6.87 -13.92
N ASP A 6 -18.97 -7.60 -13.37
CA ASP A 6 -19.08 -9.03 -13.08
C ASP A 6 -20.13 -9.30 -11.98
N ILE A 7 -20.22 -8.44 -10.96
CA ILE A 7 -21.22 -8.55 -9.89
C ILE A 7 -22.65 -8.43 -10.44
N LEU A 8 -22.88 -7.50 -11.37
CA LEU A 8 -24.19 -7.35 -12.03
C LEU A 8 -24.39 -8.35 -13.18
N GLY A 9 -23.32 -8.97 -13.68
CA GLY A 9 -23.35 -9.85 -14.85
C GLY A 9 -23.77 -9.09 -16.11
N VAL A 10 -23.16 -7.93 -16.35
CA VAL A 10 -23.45 -7.02 -17.47
C VAL A 10 -22.15 -6.61 -18.16
N ASP A 11 -22.23 -6.27 -19.44
CA ASP A 11 -21.09 -5.76 -20.20
C ASP A 11 -20.74 -4.31 -19.79
N ARG A 12 -19.50 -3.90 -20.09
CA ARG A 12 -18.98 -2.56 -19.77
C ARG A 12 -19.70 -1.43 -20.49
N ASP A 13 -20.38 -1.72 -21.60
CA ASP A 13 -21.20 -0.78 -22.38
C ASP A 13 -22.68 -0.79 -21.94
N ALA A 14 -23.03 -1.52 -20.87
CA ALA A 14 -24.41 -1.62 -20.41
C ALA A 14 -25.04 -0.25 -20.10
N ASP A 15 -26.22 -0.03 -20.66
CA ASP A 15 -27.04 1.15 -20.43
C ASP A 15 -27.76 1.10 -19.07
N GLU A 16 -28.33 2.23 -18.66
CA GLU A 16 -29.03 2.34 -17.37
C GLU A 16 -30.18 1.32 -17.23
N ALA A 17 -30.88 1.02 -18.34
CA ALA A 17 -32.00 0.09 -18.32
C ALA A 17 -31.52 -1.35 -18.07
N GLN A 18 -30.42 -1.75 -18.69
CA GLN A 18 -29.74 -3.03 -18.49
C GLN A 18 -29.23 -3.16 -17.06
N LEU A 19 -28.56 -2.13 -16.53
CA LEU A 19 -28.09 -2.10 -15.13
C LEU A 19 -29.25 -2.30 -14.15
N LYS A 20 -30.33 -1.55 -14.33
CA LYS A 20 -31.53 -1.62 -13.47
C LYS A 20 -32.23 -2.96 -13.55
N ALA A 21 -32.32 -3.55 -14.75
CA ALA A 21 -32.90 -4.88 -14.94
C ALA A 21 -32.07 -5.97 -14.26
N ALA A 22 -30.74 -5.93 -14.42
CA ALA A 22 -29.80 -6.86 -13.80
C ALA A 22 -29.87 -6.77 -12.26
N TYR A 23 -29.79 -5.56 -11.71
CA TYR A 23 -29.91 -5.34 -10.27
C TYR A 23 -31.22 -5.89 -9.71
N ARG A 24 -32.36 -5.58 -10.33
CA ARG A 24 -33.68 -6.07 -9.87
C ARG A 24 -33.78 -7.60 -9.88
N ARG A 25 -33.19 -8.26 -10.88
CA ARG A 25 -33.17 -9.73 -10.99
C ARG A 25 -32.34 -10.32 -9.85
N LEU A 26 -31.14 -9.81 -9.62
CA LEU A 26 -30.22 -10.32 -8.60
C LEU A 26 -30.68 -10.00 -7.19
N ALA A 27 -31.23 -8.80 -6.96
CA ALA A 27 -31.70 -8.36 -5.65
C ALA A 27 -32.80 -9.26 -5.09
N LYS A 28 -33.69 -9.78 -5.95
CA LYS A 28 -34.74 -10.73 -5.53
C LYS A 28 -34.19 -12.06 -5.02
N VAL A 29 -33.05 -12.50 -5.56
CA VAL A 29 -32.43 -13.78 -5.23
C VAL A 29 -31.50 -13.62 -4.02
N ALA A 30 -30.77 -12.51 -3.95
CA ALA A 30 -29.79 -12.25 -2.91
C ALA A 30 -30.37 -11.66 -1.62
N HIS A 31 -31.66 -11.29 -1.58
CA HIS A 31 -32.24 -10.62 -0.40
C HIS A 31 -32.20 -11.53 0.86
N PRO A 32 -31.74 -11.04 2.01
CA PRO A 32 -31.69 -11.81 3.27
C PRO A 32 -33.06 -12.39 3.68
N ASP A 33 -34.15 -11.65 3.49
CA ASP A 33 -35.51 -12.12 3.77
C ASP A 33 -35.95 -13.33 2.93
N SER A 34 -35.27 -13.59 1.80
CA SER A 34 -35.49 -14.75 0.94
C SER A 34 -34.47 -15.86 1.16
N GLY A 35 -33.66 -15.78 2.23
CA GLY A 35 -32.58 -16.71 2.55
C GLY A 35 -31.26 -16.43 1.82
N GLY A 36 -31.12 -15.24 1.23
CA GLY A 36 -29.89 -14.80 0.56
C GLY A 36 -28.80 -14.35 1.53
N ASP A 37 -27.58 -14.19 1.01
CA ASP A 37 -26.43 -13.72 1.78
C ASP A 37 -26.40 -12.18 1.84
N SER A 38 -26.38 -11.64 3.06
CA SER A 38 -26.33 -10.20 3.31
C SER A 38 -25.06 -9.55 2.75
N GLN A 39 -23.93 -10.26 2.71
CA GLN A 39 -22.69 -9.71 2.14
C GLN A 39 -22.79 -9.63 0.61
N ALA A 40 -23.26 -10.69 -0.04
CA ALA A 40 -23.52 -10.69 -1.47
C ALA A 40 -24.52 -9.58 -1.88
N PHE A 41 -25.54 -9.34 -1.05
CA PHE A 41 -26.50 -8.27 -1.29
C PHE A 41 -25.89 -6.86 -1.17
N ASP A 42 -25.03 -6.62 -0.18
CA ASP A 42 -24.30 -5.36 -0.03
C ASP A 42 -23.39 -5.08 -1.23
N HIS A 43 -22.63 -6.09 -1.69
CA HIS A 43 -21.80 -5.96 -2.88
C HIS A 43 -22.62 -5.66 -4.14
N LEU A 44 -23.77 -6.30 -4.30
CA LEU A 44 -24.69 -6.02 -5.39
C LEU A 44 -25.20 -4.57 -5.38
N GLN A 45 -25.54 -4.05 -4.20
CA GLN A 45 -25.98 -2.67 -4.02
C GLN A 45 -24.89 -1.67 -4.39
N LYS A 46 -23.65 -1.90 -3.90
CA LYS A 46 -22.50 -1.06 -4.21
C LYS A 46 -22.17 -1.07 -5.70
N ALA A 47 -22.21 -2.22 -6.36
CA ALA A 47 -21.94 -2.35 -7.79
C ALA A 47 -22.95 -1.59 -8.62
N TYR A 48 -24.24 -1.73 -8.28
CA TYR A 48 -25.30 -0.97 -8.93
C TYR A 48 -25.15 0.54 -8.70
N ALA A 49 -24.86 0.98 -7.47
CA ALA A 49 -24.69 2.39 -7.14
C ALA A 49 -23.50 3.03 -7.88
N LEU A 50 -22.38 2.32 -7.97
CA LEU A 50 -21.20 2.76 -8.72
C LEU A 50 -21.51 2.92 -10.21
N LEU A 51 -22.09 1.89 -10.84
CA LEU A 51 -22.33 1.88 -12.29
C LEU A 51 -23.47 2.81 -12.73
N LEU A 52 -24.38 3.16 -11.80
CA LEU A 52 -25.46 4.11 -12.05
C LEU A 52 -24.99 5.56 -12.03
N ASP A 53 -23.95 5.89 -11.27
CA ASP A 53 -23.37 7.24 -11.21
C ASP A 53 -22.38 7.44 -12.38
N PRO A 54 -22.69 8.30 -13.37
CA PRO A 54 -21.84 8.45 -14.54
C PRO A 54 -20.43 8.96 -14.22
N VAL A 55 -20.28 9.78 -13.18
CA VAL A 55 -18.98 10.34 -12.79
C VAL A 55 -18.16 9.25 -12.12
N ARG A 56 -18.73 8.53 -11.15
CA ARG A 56 -18.03 7.44 -10.47
C ARG A 56 -17.71 6.29 -11.41
N ARG A 57 -18.66 5.90 -12.28
CA ARG A 57 -18.43 4.88 -13.32
C ARG A 57 -17.28 5.27 -14.23
N LYS A 58 -17.22 6.53 -14.68
CA LYS A 58 -16.10 7.02 -15.51
C LYS A 58 -14.77 6.92 -14.76
N VAL A 59 -14.72 7.37 -13.50
CA VAL A 59 -13.50 7.25 -12.67
C VAL A 59 -13.09 5.78 -12.55
N TYR A 60 -14.03 4.89 -12.26
CA TYR A 60 -13.77 3.46 -12.17
C TYR A 60 -13.30 2.85 -13.49
N ASP A 61 -13.88 3.24 -14.62
CA ASP A 61 -13.47 2.76 -15.95
C ASP A 61 -12.07 3.26 -16.32
N ASP A 62 -11.72 4.50 -15.96
CA ASP A 62 -10.41 5.09 -16.25
C ASP A 62 -9.30 4.56 -15.33
N THR A 63 -9.63 4.25 -14.06
CA THR A 63 -8.62 4.01 -13.01
C THR A 63 -8.71 2.63 -12.36
N GLY A 64 -9.81 1.91 -12.54
CA GLY A 64 -10.15 0.69 -11.80
C GLY A 64 -10.52 0.93 -10.33
N TYR A 65 -10.61 2.19 -9.88
CA TYR A 65 -10.76 2.55 -8.47
C TYR A 65 -12.17 3.07 -8.14
N ASP A 66 -12.70 2.61 -7.01
CA ASP A 66 -13.84 3.22 -6.32
C ASP A 66 -13.73 2.99 -4.81
N VAL A 67 -14.06 4.02 -4.04
CA VAL A 67 -13.88 4.04 -2.58
C VAL A 67 -14.74 3.01 -1.84
N GLU A 68 -15.91 2.66 -2.36
CA GLU A 68 -16.81 1.66 -1.74
C GLU A 68 -16.32 0.22 -1.94
N PHE A 69 -15.40 0.02 -2.89
CA PHE A 69 -14.78 -1.26 -3.22
C PHE A 69 -13.36 -1.40 -2.66
N ALA A 70 -12.80 -0.32 -2.12
CA ALA A 70 -11.44 -0.31 -1.59
C ALA A 70 -11.35 -1.08 -0.26
N ASP A 71 -10.37 -1.98 -0.13
CA ASP A 71 -10.06 -2.62 1.14
C ASP A 71 -9.32 -1.65 2.09
N ALA A 72 -9.20 -2.02 3.37
CA ALA A 72 -8.55 -1.16 4.36
C ALA A 72 -7.09 -0.84 4.01
N ALA A 73 -6.38 -1.72 3.31
CA ALA A 73 -5.01 -1.46 2.89
C ALA A 73 -4.95 -0.51 1.69
N GLU A 74 -5.90 -0.60 0.76
CA GLU A 74 -6.04 0.34 -0.35
C GLU A 74 -6.40 1.74 0.12
N LEU A 75 -7.32 1.89 1.08
CA LEU A 75 -7.63 3.20 1.68
C LEU A 75 -6.40 3.82 2.36
N GLN A 76 -5.63 3.01 3.10
CA GLN A 76 -4.38 3.48 3.71
C GLN A 76 -3.31 3.81 2.65
N ALA A 77 -3.24 3.05 1.56
CA ALA A 77 -2.34 3.34 0.44
C ALA A 77 -2.62 4.72 -0.17
N LEU A 78 -3.90 5.09 -0.32
CA LEU A 78 -4.27 6.40 -0.83
C LEU A 78 -3.86 7.53 0.10
N VAL A 79 -4.01 7.36 1.41
CA VAL A 79 -3.52 8.36 2.39
C VAL A 79 -2.00 8.51 2.29
N ILE A 80 -1.27 7.41 2.07
CA ILE A 80 0.18 7.47 1.85
C ILE A 80 0.50 8.25 0.56
N ILE A 81 -0.19 7.95 -0.55
CA ILE A 81 0.00 8.65 -1.83
C ILE A 81 -0.36 10.13 -1.71
N GLU A 82 -1.47 10.48 -1.07
CA GLU A 82 -1.89 11.87 -0.86
C GLU A 82 -0.80 12.67 -0.14
N LYS A 83 -0.20 12.09 0.91
CA LYS A 83 0.92 12.70 1.61
C LYS A 83 2.13 12.91 0.68
N LEU A 84 2.50 11.88 -0.08
CA LEU A 84 3.63 11.94 -1.01
C LEU A 84 3.40 12.98 -2.12
N VAL A 85 2.18 13.06 -2.65
CA VAL A 85 1.76 14.08 -3.62
C VAL A 85 1.84 15.46 -3.00
N THR A 86 1.38 15.63 -1.76
CA THR A 86 1.49 16.91 -1.03
C THR A 86 2.95 17.33 -0.89
N ASP A 87 3.83 16.40 -0.48
CA ASP A 87 5.27 16.65 -0.36
C ASP A 87 5.88 17.06 -1.72
N ALA A 88 5.48 16.40 -2.82
CA ALA A 88 5.94 16.73 -4.16
C ALA A 88 5.41 18.07 -4.69
N VAL A 89 4.17 18.44 -4.36
CA VAL A 89 3.55 19.72 -4.75
C VAL A 89 4.20 20.89 -4.01
N LEU A 90 4.66 20.67 -2.78
CA LEU A 90 5.36 21.67 -1.98
C LEU A 90 6.86 21.78 -2.32
N ASP A 91 7.36 20.96 -3.24
CA ASP A 91 8.75 21.03 -3.69
C ASP A 91 8.98 22.30 -4.54
N GLU A 92 9.98 23.10 -4.16
CA GLU A 92 10.26 24.38 -4.82
C GLU A 92 11.02 24.23 -6.15
N ARG A 93 11.48 23.03 -6.51
CA ARG A 93 12.14 22.76 -7.79
C ARG A 93 11.16 22.97 -8.94
N ALA A 94 11.67 23.47 -10.07
CA ALA A 94 10.85 23.69 -11.25
C ALA A 94 10.23 22.37 -11.77
N PRO A 95 8.95 22.33 -12.14
CA PRO A 95 8.36 21.16 -12.79
C PRO A 95 9.19 20.74 -14.01
N GLY A 96 9.47 19.44 -14.15
CA GLY A 96 10.33 18.93 -15.22
C GLY A 96 11.83 18.92 -14.90
N SER A 97 12.28 19.55 -13.80
CA SER A 97 13.69 19.51 -13.37
C SER A 97 14.06 18.26 -12.55
N PHE A 98 13.06 17.45 -12.16
CA PHE A 98 13.23 16.18 -11.45
C PHE A 98 12.02 15.28 -11.69
N ASP A 99 12.16 13.99 -11.34
CA ASP A 99 11.07 13.02 -11.38
C ASP A 99 10.44 12.87 -9.98
N PRO A 100 9.25 13.47 -9.72
CA PRO A 100 8.55 13.29 -8.46
C PRO A 100 8.05 11.87 -8.24
N VAL A 101 7.70 11.14 -9.30
CA VAL A 101 7.19 9.75 -9.19
C VAL A 101 8.31 8.83 -8.71
N ALA A 102 9.52 8.97 -9.27
CA ALA A 102 10.69 8.23 -8.81
C ALA A 102 11.00 8.53 -7.33
N VAL A 103 10.94 9.80 -6.91
CA VAL A 103 11.14 10.19 -5.50
C VAL A 103 10.09 9.54 -4.58
N MET A 104 8.82 9.49 -5.01
CA MET A 104 7.77 8.80 -4.25
C MET A 104 8.03 7.29 -4.15
N GLN A 105 8.41 6.65 -5.25
CA GLN A 105 8.74 5.22 -5.28
C GLN A 105 9.94 4.87 -4.37
N ASP A 106 10.97 5.72 -4.37
CA ASP A 106 12.13 5.58 -3.48
C ASP A 106 11.72 5.73 -2.00
N SER A 107 10.89 6.72 -1.69
CA SER A 107 10.36 6.94 -0.34
C SER A 107 9.57 5.73 0.16
N LEU A 108 8.68 5.18 -0.66
CA LEU A 108 7.92 3.96 -0.35
C LEU A 108 8.85 2.75 -0.13
N SER A 109 9.86 2.60 -0.98
CA SER A 109 10.84 1.51 -0.88
C SER A 109 11.63 1.57 0.43
N GLU A 110 12.06 2.75 0.84
CA GLU A 110 12.74 2.96 2.12
C GLU A 110 11.81 2.72 3.32
N GLU A 111 10.57 3.17 3.27
CA GLU A 111 9.59 2.89 4.32
C GLU A 111 9.27 1.39 4.44
N LEU A 112 9.15 0.68 3.32
CA LEU A 112 9.00 -0.78 3.30
C LEU A 112 10.19 -1.48 3.93
N ARG A 113 11.41 -1.07 3.58
CA ARG A 113 12.64 -1.62 4.15
C ARG A 113 12.66 -1.46 5.67
N LYS A 114 12.37 -0.26 6.18
CA LYS A 114 12.32 0.03 7.63
C LYS A 114 11.23 -0.78 8.33
N ALA A 115 10.03 -0.84 7.76
CA ALA A 115 8.90 -1.56 8.36
C ALA A 115 9.18 -3.07 8.43
N ARG A 116 9.72 -3.68 7.37
CA ARG A 116 10.11 -5.10 7.35
C ARG A 116 11.19 -5.40 8.38
N PHE A 117 12.19 -4.53 8.51
CA PHE A 117 13.21 -4.67 9.55
C PHE A 117 12.60 -4.60 10.96
N SER A 118 11.74 -3.61 11.22
CA SER A 118 11.05 -3.45 12.50
C SER A 118 10.22 -4.68 12.86
N LYS A 119 9.44 -5.22 11.90
CA LYS A 119 8.70 -6.47 12.07
C LYS A 119 9.61 -7.62 12.50
N SER A 120 10.72 -7.84 11.76
CA SER A 120 11.67 -8.90 12.09
C SER A 120 12.25 -8.75 13.50
N GLU A 121 12.54 -7.53 13.95
CA GLU A 121 13.06 -7.29 15.30
C GLU A 121 12.01 -7.56 16.38
N LEU A 122 10.75 -7.17 16.15
CA LEU A 122 9.64 -7.48 17.03
C LEU A 122 9.42 -8.99 17.17
N GLU A 123 9.42 -9.73 16.06
CA GLU A 123 9.28 -11.19 16.05
C GLU A 123 10.42 -11.89 16.81
N ARG A 124 11.66 -11.41 16.64
CA ARG A 124 12.82 -11.88 17.42
C ARG A 124 12.65 -11.62 18.91
N HIS A 125 12.13 -10.44 19.29
CA HIS A 125 11.87 -10.12 20.69
C HIS A 125 10.78 -11.02 21.28
N ALA A 126 9.65 -11.20 20.59
CA ALA A 126 8.58 -12.11 21.00
C ALA A 126 9.10 -13.54 21.19
N SER A 127 9.89 -14.04 20.23
CA SER A 127 10.50 -15.37 20.30
C SER A 127 11.38 -15.52 21.53
N ARG A 128 12.24 -14.53 21.81
CA ARG A 128 13.10 -14.54 23.01
C ARG A 128 12.29 -14.52 24.31
N VAL A 129 11.23 -13.71 24.39
CA VAL A 129 10.32 -13.66 25.54
C VAL A 129 9.60 -15.00 25.73
N GLY A 130 9.18 -15.65 24.65
CA GLY A 130 8.61 -17.00 24.64
C GLY A 130 9.55 -18.05 25.22
N LEU A 131 10.82 -18.07 24.77
CA LEU A 131 11.83 -19.01 25.29
C LEU A 131 12.11 -18.82 26.79
N HIS A 132 12.01 -17.60 27.32
CA HIS A 132 12.09 -17.37 28.77
C HIS A 132 10.87 -17.91 29.50
N LEU A 133 9.67 -17.72 28.94
CA LEU A 133 8.42 -18.21 29.51
C LEU A 133 8.38 -19.75 29.59
N GLU A 134 8.89 -20.45 28.57
CA GLU A 134 8.98 -21.92 28.54
C GLU A 134 9.84 -22.49 29.68
N ARG A 135 10.80 -21.71 30.17
CA ARG A 135 11.72 -22.09 31.25
C ARG A 135 11.22 -21.65 32.63
N LEU A 136 10.11 -20.92 32.69
CA LEU A 136 9.58 -20.35 33.91
C LEU A 136 8.56 -21.31 34.53
N GLU A 137 8.83 -21.73 35.76
CA GLU A 137 7.91 -22.54 36.55
C GLU A 137 7.63 -21.86 37.90
N LYS A 138 6.36 -21.87 38.32
CA LYS A 138 5.95 -21.40 39.65
C LYS A 138 5.54 -22.59 40.51
N GLN A 139 6.25 -22.77 41.63
CA GLN A 139 6.02 -23.88 42.55
C GLN A 139 4.65 -23.83 43.28
N SER A 140 4.14 -22.64 43.60
CA SER A 140 2.85 -22.47 44.29
C SER A 140 2.30 -21.04 44.21
N GLY A 141 0.98 -20.88 44.33
CA GLY A 141 0.31 -19.58 44.31
C GLY A 141 0.12 -18.99 42.91
N ARG A 142 -0.22 -17.70 42.83
CA ARG A 142 -0.51 -16.99 41.57
C ARG A 142 0.78 -16.69 40.81
N ASP A 143 0.85 -17.12 39.55
CA ASP A 143 2.01 -16.88 38.68
C ASP A 143 1.91 -15.54 37.94
N VAL A 144 2.34 -14.48 38.63
CA VAL A 144 2.34 -13.12 38.09
C VAL A 144 3.37 -12.94 36.97
N LEU A 145 4.54 -13.58 37.07
CA LEU A 145 5.60 -13.43 36.09
C LEU A 145 5.19 -14.07 34.75
N ALA A 146 4.72 -15.31 34.74
CA ALA A 146 4.26 -15.92 33.49
C ALA A 146 3.13 -15.13 32.83
N HIS A 147 2.23 -14.54 33.63
CA HIS A 147 1.22 -13.62 33.13
C HIS A 147 1.82 -12.38 32.45
N MET A 148 2.81 -11.73 33.08
CA MET A 148 3.50 -10.57 32.49
C MET A 148 4.22 -10.92 31.18
N PHE A 149 4.90 -12.06 31.10
CA PHE A 149 5.54 -12.54 29.87
C PHE A 149 4.52 -12.77 28.75
N ARG A 150 3.38 -13.43 29.05
CA ARG A 150 2.31 -13.63 28.07
C ARG A 150 1.72 -12.30 27.59
N ALA A 151 1.44 -11.37 28.50
CA ALA A 151 0.94 -10.05 28.15
C ALA A 151 1.93 -9.28 27.26
N ARG A 152 3.25 -9.43 27.51
CA ARG A 152 4.28 -8.85 26.66
C ARG A 152 4.32 -9.47 25.26
N ILE A 153 4.22 -10.80 25.15
CA ILE A 153 4.13 -11.51 23.86
C ILE A 153 2.90 -11.03 23.08
N GLU A 154 1.75 -10.91 23.74
CA GLU A 154 0.52 -10.41 23.13
C GLU A 154 0.69 -8.97 22.62
N ALA A 155 1.27 -8.08 23.42
CA ALA A 155 1.52 -6.70 23.02
C ALA A 155 2.47 -6.61 21.81
N ILE A 156 3.53 -7.44 21.77
CA ILE A 156 4.43 -7.50 20.61
C ILE A 156 3.67 -8.04 19.39
N GLY A 157 2.83 -9.06 19.56
CA GLY A 157 1.99 -9.60 18.49
C GLY A 157 1.07 -8.55 17.86
N LYS A 158 0.46 -7.68 18.67
CA LYS A 158 -0.32 -6.54 18.17
C LYS A 158 0.54 -5.57 17.35
N ALA A 159 1.72 -5.20 17.86
CA ALA A 159 2.64 -4.33 17.13
C ALA A 159 3.14 -4.95 15.81
N VAL A 160 3.34 -6.28 15.76
CA VAL A 160 3.66 -6.99 14.52
C VAL A 160 2.50 -6.88 13.53
N ALA A 161 1.27 -7.16 13.95
CA ALA A 161 0.10 -7.06 13.09
C ALA A 161 -0.13 -5.64 12.54
N GLU A 162 0.07 -4.61 13.37
CA GLU A 162 0.04 -3.21 12.94
C GLU A 162 1.13 -2.90 11.90
N THR A 163 2.33 -3.42 12.11
CA THR A 163 3.46 -3.25 11.17
C THR A 163 3.18 -3.97 9.85
N GLU A 164 2.59 -5.16 9.88
CA GLU A 164 2.17 -5.90 8.68
C GLU A 164 1.08 -5.15 7.90
N ALA A 165 0.10 -4.57 8.58
CA ALA A 165 -0.90 -3.73 7.94
C ALA A 165 -0.27 -2.53 7.24
N LYS A 166 0.70 -1.85 7.88
CA LYS A 166 1.47 -0.76 7.25
C LYS A 166 2.25 -1.24 6.03
N ILE A 167 2.92 -2.40 6.11
CA ILE A 167 3.64 -3.00 4.98
C ILE A 167 2.67 -3.23 3.82
N LYS A 168 1.53 -3.89 4.06
CA LYS A 168 0.53 -4.15 3.03
C LYS A 168 0.03 -2.86 2.38
N ALA A 169 -0.27 -1.82 3.16
CA ALA A 169 -0.70 -0.52 2.63
C ALA A 169 0.39 0.16 1.80
N THR A 170 1.66 0.07 2.22
CA THR A 170 2.78 0.69 1.50
C THR A 170 3.11 -0.08 0.20
N GLU A 171 2.98 -1.41 0.20
CA GLU A 171 3.05 -2.23 -1.02
C GLU A 171 1.94 -1.83 -2.01
N ARG A 172 0.70 -1.68 -1.53
CA ARG A 172 -0.42 -1.21 -2.36
C ARG A 172 -0.17 0.19 -2.93
N ALA A 173 0.39 1.11 -2.15
CA ALA A 173 0.76 2.43 -2.64
C ALA A 173 1.82 2.35 -3.74
N ALA A 174 2.82 1.47 -3.58
CA ALA A 174 3.85 1.25 -4.60
C ALA A 174 3.25 0.66 -5.89
N ASP A 175 2.35 -0.32 -5.77
CA ASP A 175 1.63 -0.89 -6.91
C ASP A 175 0.80 0.18 -7.64
N MET A 176 0.12 1.07 -6.91
CA MET A 176 -0.67 2.17 -7.48
C MET A 176 0.19 3.20 -8.23
N LEU A 177 1.46 3.40 -7.82
CA LEU A 177 2.40 4.26 -8.54
C LEU A 177 3.17 3.52 -9.64
N SER A 178 2.97 2.22 -9.80
CA SER A 178 3.62 1.43 -10.84
C SER A 178 3.10 1.81 -12.22
N GLY A 179 4.01 1.93 -13.19
CA GLY A 179 3.69 2.26 -14.57
C GLY A 179 3.50 3.75 -14.88
N TYR A 180 3.51 4.62 -13.86
CA TYR A 180 3.61 6.06 -14.08
C TYR A 180 5.02 6.42 -14.57
N VAL A 181 5.08 7.30 -15.57
CA VAL A 181 6.31 7.89 -16.09
C VAL A 181 6.16 9.39 -16.05
N TYR A 182 7.19 10.09 -15.57
CA TYR A 182 7.22 11.55 -15.55
C TYR A 182 8.18 12.07 -16.63
N ASP A 183 7.72 13.07 -17.39
CA ASP A 183 8.54 13.70 -18.43
C ASP A 183 9.47 14.73 -17.80
N ILE A 184 10.78 14.47 -17.87
CA ILE A 184 11.82 15.37 -17.38
C ILE A 184 12.28 16.22 -18.56
N ASP A 185 12.34 17.54 -18.38
CA ASP A 185 12.95 18.45 -19.34
C ASP A 185 14.48 18.42 -19.16
N PRO A 186 15.25 17.87 -20.11
CA PRO A 186 16.70 17.78 -19.98
C PRO A 186 17.38 19.14 -19.91
N SER A 187 16.74 20.21 -20.40
CA SER A 187 17.28 21.57 -20.33
C SER A 187 17.19 22.19 -18.93
N LEU A 188 16.33 21.63 -18.07
CA LEU A 188 16.19 22.03 -16.67
C LEU A 188 17.07 21.22 -15.73
N LEU A 189 17.74 20.17 -16.22
CA LEU A 189 18.69 19.42 -15.43
C LEU A 189 19.92 20.30 -15.13
N PRO A 190 20.45 20.25 -13.91
CA PRO A 190 21.70 20.93 -13.61
C PRO A 190 22.78 20.43 -14.57
N GLU A 191 23.54 21.34 -15.19
CA GLU A 191 24.70 20.97 -16.00
C GLU A 191 25.57 20.05 -15.15
N ALA A 192 25.74 18.80 -15.58
CA ALA A 192 26.58 17.85 -14.88
C ALA A 192 27.94 18.51 -14.66
N SER A 193 28.31 18.74 -13.39
CA SER A 193 29.60 19.32 -13.05
C SER A 193 30.67 18.35 -13.54
N VAL A 194 31.21 18.65 -14.72
CA VAL A 194 32.37 17.97 -15.30
C VAL A 194 33.51 18.24 -14.32
N THR A 195 33.65 17.36 -13.34
CA THR A 195 34.80 17.39 -12.46
C THR A 195 35.94 16.93 -13.34
N ASN A 196 36.76 17.88 -13.79
CA ASN A 196 38.06 17.62 -14.38
C ASN A 196 38.86 16.74 -13.40
N LEU A 197 38.76 15.43 -13.54
CA LEU A 197 39.78 14.51 -13.06
C LEU A 197 40.98 14.71 -13.98
N GLU A 198 41.81 15.69 -13.64
CA GLU A 198 43.21 15.71 -14.07
C GLU A 198 43.84 14.39 -13.62
N TRP A 199 44.03 13.49 -14.57
CA TRP A 199 44.89 12.34 -14.42
C TRP A 199 46.31 12.82 -14.14
N ILE A 200 46.72 12.86 -12.88
CA ILE A 200 48.11 13.07 -12.51
C ILE A 200 48.87 11.78 -12.86
N GLU A 201 49.65 11.81 -13.95
CA GLU A 201 50.58 10.72 -14.26
C GLU A 201 51.62 10.57 -13.14
N PRO A 202 51.92 9.36 -12.66
CA PRO A 202 52.98 9.16 -11.70
C PRO A 202 54.34 9.40 -12.36
N SER A 203 55.06 10.40 -11.86
CA SER A 203 56.42 10.73 -12.30
C SER A 203 57.34 9.53 -12.12
N ARG A 204 57.83 8.98 -13.24
CA ARG A 204 58.89 7.98 -13.25
C ARG A 204 60.18 8.61 -12.74
N ASN A 205 60.52 8.36 -11.49
CA ASN A 205 61.85 8.70 -10.97
C ASN A 205 62.88 7.75 -11.60
N ARG A 206 63.68 8.26 -12.53
CA ARG A 206 64.86 7.56 -13.06
C ARG A 206 65.97 7.64 -12.03
N SER A 207 66.39 6.50 -11.50
CA SER A 207 67.71 6.39 -10.88
C SER A 207 68.76 6.40 -11.99
N THR A 208 69.64 7.39 -11.98
CA THR A 208 70.90 7.35 -12.73
C THR A 208 72.00 7.89 -11.82
N GLY A 209 73.06 7.11 -11.65
CA GLY A 209 74.35 7.55 -11.12
C GLY A 209 74.61 7.14 -9.69
#